data_AF-R9M6W7-F1
#
_entry.id   AF-R9M6W7-F1
#
_cell.length_a   1.000
_cell.length_b   1.000
_cell.length_c   1.000
_cell.angle_alpha   90.00
_cell.angle_beta   90.00
_cell.angle_gamma   90.00
#
_symmetry.space_group_name_H-M   'P 1'
#
loop_
_entity.id
_entity.type
_entity.pdbx_description
1 polymer ?
#
loop_
_entity_poly.entity_id
_entity_poly.type
_entity_poly.pdbx_seq_one_letter_code
_entity_poly.pdbx_strand_id
1 'polypeptide(L)'
;MRDAFYEGGRPVLEDWRRTFAPAEIMVRCFKTGKQVREPSLVAAQVRAEDGVMERCLAAGEAARTYADVPGAVVFSPLREGQVACYDGARFLFKALLRQMGPPLPKPLVCVRVQDRTTQVEEIALTDALIQAGARKVLLYRGPLSEALDRAAERKELRHALVMHIESGM
;
A
#
# COMPACT_ATOMS: atom_id res chain seq x y z
N MET A 1 20.19 -3.35 -20.25
CA MET A 1 20.55 -3.16 -18.83
C MET A 1 19.62 -4.07 -18.05
N ARG A 2 20.13 -5.18 -17.50
CA ARG A 2 19.34 -6.04 -16.59
C ARG A 2 19.20 -5.21 -15.32
N ASP A 3 18.01 -4.69 -15.04
CA ASP A 3 17.77 -4.02 -13.76
C ASP A 3 17.91 -5.09 -12.68
N ALA A 4 18.94 -4.99 -11.84
CA ALA A 4 19.23 -5.98 -10.79
C ALA A 4 18.02 -6.23 -9.86
N PHE A 5 17.06 -5.31 -9.84
CA PHE A 5 15.85 -5.38 -9.03
C PHE A 5 14.67 -6.12 -9.69
N TYR A 6 14.74 -6.42 -10.99
CA TYR A 6 13.67 -7.08 -11.76
C TYR A 6 14.22 -8.12 -12.74
N GLU A 7 13.71 -9.35 -12.66
CA GLU A 7 14.01 -10.42 -13.61
C GLU A 7 12.73 -10.88 -14.31
N GLY A 8 12.73 -10.87 -15.64
CA GLY A 8 11.55 -11.23 -16.43
C GLY A 8 10.32 -10.34 -16.14
N GLY A 9 10.54 -9.10 -15.67
CA GLY A 9 9.47 -8.18 -15.27
C GLY A 9 8.87 -8.45 -13.88
N ARG A 10 9.45 -9.36 -13.09
CA ARG A 10 9.07 -9.63 -11.70
C ARG A 10 10.12 -9.09 -10.74
N PRO A 11 9.73 -8.59 -9.56
CA PRO A 11 10.69 -8.05 -8.61
C PRO A 11 11.49 -9.17 -7.96
N VAL A 12 12.80 -8.94 -7.79
CA VAL A 12 13.71 -9.82 -7.06
C VAL A 12 13.76 -9.38 -5.60
N LEU A 13 13.30 -10.19 -4.65
CA LEU A 13 13.29 -9.81 -3.23
C LEU A 13 14.63 -10.11 -2.56
N GLU A 14 15.57 -9.16 -2.66
CA GLU A 14 16.84 -9.20 -1.93
C GLU A 14 16.64 -9.05 -0.41
N ASP A 15 17.59 -9.58 0.37
CA ASP A 15 17.50 -9.66 1.83
C ASP A 15 17.33 -8.30 2.54
N TRP A 16 17.88 -7.21 1.99
CA TRP A 16 17.73 -5.88 2.58
C TRP A 16 16.28 -5.37 2.52
N ARG A 17 15.43 -5.85 1.60
CA ARG A 17 14.00 -5.47 1.56
C ARG A 17 13.21 -5.98 2.77
N ARG A 18 13.76 -6.96 3.50
CA ARG A 18 13.20 -7.45 4.77
C ARG A 18 13.45 -6.51 5.94
N THR A 19 14.34 -5.53 5.78
CA THR A 19 14.76 -4.62 6.87
C THR A 19 13.86 -3.40 7.04
N PHE A 20 12.94 -3.15 6.10
CA PHE A 20 12.04 -2.01 6.21
C PHE A 20 11.05 -2.22 7.34
N ALA A 21 11.03 -1.27 8.28
CA ALA A 21 9.98 -1.19 9.27
C ALA A 21 8.62 -1.01 8.56
N PRO A 22 7.60 -1.80 8.92
CA PRO A 22 6.27 -1.62 8.35
C PRO A 22 5.69 -0.27 8.79
N ALA A 23 5.08 0.42 7.84
CA ALA A 23 4.21 1.57 8.10
C ALA A 23 2.85 1.11 8.63
N GLU A 24 2.21 1.94 9.44
CA GLU A 24 0.81 1.73 9.83
C GLU A 24 -0.10 2.41 8.79
N ILE A 25 -1.02 1.64 8.21
CA ILE A 25 -1.97 2.15 7.21
C ILE A 25 -3.38 2.12 7.79
N MET A 26 -3.98 3.29 7.91
CA MET A 26 -5.40 3.44 8.21
C MET A 26 -6.17 3.71 6.93
N VAL A 27 -7.28 2.98 6.72
CA VAL A 27 -8.27 3.33 5.69
C VAL A 27 -9.62 3.59 6.34
N ARG A 28 -10.21 4.76 6.07
CA ARG A 28 -11.52 5.17 6.61
C ARG A 28 -12.48 5.55 5.49
N CYS A 29 -13.72 5.07 5.56
CA CYS A 29 -14.78 5.52 4.67
C CYS A 29 -15.51 6.72 5.28
N PHE A 30 -15.55 7.85 4.57
CA PHE A 30 -16.26 9.04 5.06
C PHE A 30 -17.74 8.79 5.31
N LYS A 31 -18.44 8.16 4.36
CA LYS A 31 -19.89 7.96 4.45
C LYS A 31 -20.31 7.07 5.61
N THR A 32 -19.59 5.97 5.82
CA THR A 32 -20.00 4.91 6.76
C THR A 32 -19.28 4.99 8.09
N GLY A 33 -18.19 5.75 8.19
CA GLY A 33 -17.32 5.79 9.36
C GLY A 33 -16.49 4.52 9.56
N LYS A 34 -16.68 3.46 8.73
CA LYS A 34 -15.90 2.23 8.79
C LYS A 34 -14.41 2.57 8.69
N GLN A 35 -13.60 1.92 9.51
CA GLN A 35 -12.16 2.09 9.54
C GLN A 35 -11.48 0.73 9.64
N VAL A 36 -10.38 0.57 8.92
CA VAL A 36 -9.44 -0.54 9.06
C VAL A 36 -8.04 0.01 9.32
N ARG A 37 -7.23 -0.73 10.07
CA ARG A 37 -5.83 -0.44 10.32
C ARG A 37 -5.05 -1.71 10.09
N GLU A 38 -4.00 -1.63 9.28
CA GLU A 38 -3.18 -2.76 8.87
C GLU A 38 -1.73 -2.30 8.77
N PRO A 39 -0.76 -3.12 9.21
CA PRO A 39 0.64 -2.84 8.93
C PRO A 39 0.90 -2.98 7.43
N SER A 40 1.89 -2.27 6.90
CA SER A 40 2.29 -2.38 5.50
C SER A 40 3.13 -3.63 5.28
N LEU A 41 2.56 -4.82 5.55
CA LEU A 41 3.23 -6.10 5.34
C LEU A 41 2.62 -6.84 4.16
N VAL A 42 3.47 -7.54 3.42
CA VAL A 42 3.11 -8.47 2.36
C VAL A 42 3.90 -9.75 2.54
N ALA A 43 3.21 -10.88 2.46
CA ALA A 43 3.82 -12.18 2.31
C ALA A 43 3.84 -12.55 0.83
N ALA A 44 4.95 -13.06 0.32
CA ALA A 44 5.07 -13.52 -1.06
C ALA A 44 5.85 -14.84 -1.15
N GLN A 45 5.48 -15.67 -2.12
CA GLN A 45 6.28 -16.82 -2.53
C GLN A 45 7.45 -16.31 -3.36
N VAL A 46 8.66 -16.75 -3.04
CA VAL A 46 9.87 -16.48 -3.81
C VAL A 46 10.46 -17.77 -4.37
N ARG A 47 11.10 -17.66 -5.54
CA ARG A 47 11.91 -18.73 -6.10
C ARG A 47 13.23 -18.84 -5.34
N ALA A 48 13.59 -20.05 -4.93
CA ALA A 48 14.74 -20.28 -4.04
C ALA A 48 16.10 -19.95 -4.69
N GLU A 49 16.20 -20.06 -6.01
CA GLU A 49 17.44 -19.91 -6.76
C GLU A 49 17.91 -18.46 -6.85
N ASP A 50 16.97 -17.52 -7.00
CA ASP A 50 17.26 -16.13 -7.35
C ASP A 50 16.41 -15.11 -6.58
N GLY A 51 15.49 -15.55 -5.71
CA GLY A 51 14.65 -14.65 -4.91
C GLY A 51 13.56 -13.94 -5.71
N VAL A 52 13.28 -14.36 -6.95
CA VAL A 52 12.22 -13.77 -7.77
C VAL A 52 10.87 -13.97 -7.09
N MET A 53 10.13 -12.87 -6.90
CA MET A 53 8.79 -12.90 -6.35
C MET A 53 7.81 -13.48 -7.38
N GLU A 54 7.25 -14.64 -7.07
CA GLU A 54 6.33 -15.33 -7.99
C GLU A 54 4.88 -14.90 -7.80
N ARG A 55 4.45 -14.79 -6.53
CA ARG A 55 3.09 -14.44 -6.16
C ARG A 55 3.02 -13.86 -4.75
N CYS A 56 2.18 -12.83 -4.56
CA CYS A 56 1.79 -12.40 -3.23
C CYS A 56 0.74 -13.35 -2.65
N LEU A 57 0.87 -13.66 -1.36
CA LEU A 57 0.08 -14.65 -0.62
C LEU A 57 -0.92 -13.96 0.32
N ALA A 58 -0.45 -13.00 1.11
CA ALA A 58 -1.24 -12.27 2.09
C ALA A 58 -0.71 -10.85 2.28
N ALA A 59 -1.54 -9.97 2.82
CA ALA A 59 -1.23 -8.58 3.10
C ALA A 59 -1.79 -8.15 4.45
N GLY A 60 -1.22 -7.10 5.04
CA GLY A 60 -1.59 -6.66 6.38
C GLY A 60 -1.14 -7.65 7.45
N GLU A 61 -1.88 -7.71 8.55
CA GLU A 61 -1.57 -8.58 9.68
C GLU A 61 -1.55 -10.06 9.29
N ALA A 62 -2.39 -10.46 8.33
CA ALA A 62 -2.42 -11.82 7.81
C ALA A 62 -1.08 -12.26 7.19
N ALA A 63 -0.25 -11.33 6.72
CA ALA A 63 1.08 -11.65 6.19
C ALA A 63 2.00 -12.29 7.24
N ARG A 64 1.84 -11.95 8.52
CA ARG A 64 2.69 -12.50 9.60
C ARG A 64 2.59 -14.02 9.74
N THR A 65 1.44 -14.59 9.36
CA THR A 65 1.22 -16.06 9.41
C THR A 65 2.14 -16.83 8.45
N TYR A 66 2.78 -16.14 7.50
CA TYR A 66 3.70 -16.74 6.53
C TYR A 66 5.18 -16.58 6.91
N ALA A 67 5.50 -16.00 8.08
CA ALA A 67 6.89 -15.75 8.48
C ALA A 67 7.74 -17.03 8.54
N ASP A 68 7.13 -18.14 9.01
CA ASP A 68 7.80 -19.44 9.18
C ASP A 68 7.50 -20.42 8.04
N VAL A 69 6.82 -19.97 6.97
CA VAL A 69 6.46 -20.83 5.84
C VAL A 69 7.65 -20.96 4.88
N PRO A 70 8.18 -22.17 4.62
CA PRO A 70 9.31 -22.34 3.71
C PRO A 70 9.05 -21.78 2.30
N GLY A 71 9.99 -20.97 1.80
CA GLY A 71 9.88 -20.32 0.50
C GLY A 71 8.95 -19.09 0.47
N ALA A 72 8.31 -18.75 1.59
CA ALA A 72 7.62 -17.47 1.74
C ALA A 72 8.56 -16.42 2.35
N VAL A 73 8.37 -15.17 1.95
CA VAL A 73 9.05 -14.00 2.52
C VAL A 73 8.00 -12.99 2.95
N VAL A 74 8.12 -12.51 4.18
CA VAL A 74 7.33 -11.39 4.71
C VAL A 74 8.19 -10.13 4.68
N PHE A 75 7.68 -9.07 4.07
CA PHE A 75 8.40 -7.80 3.91
C PHE A 75 7.43 -6.62 3.88
N SER A 76 7.95 -5.40 4.05
CA SER A 76 7.18 -4.18 3.79
C SER A 76 7.40 -3.69 2.36
N PRO A 77 6.35 -3.52 1.53
CA PRO A 77 6.51 -2.94 0.19
C PRO A 77 6.66 -1.41 0.24
N LEU A 78 6.54 -0.81 1.43
CA LEU A 78 6.74 0.61 1.66
C LEU A 78 8.03 0.86 2.45
N ARG A 79 8.75 1.92 2.09
CA ARG A 79 9.89 2.45 2.85
C ARG A 79 9.60 3.90 3.20
N GLU A 80 9.61 4.22 4.48
CA GLU A 80 9.26 5.58 4.96
C GLU A 80 7.89 6.08 4.43
N GLY A 81 6.96 5.14 4.21
CA GLY A 81 5.64 5.41 3.63
C GLY A 81 5.60 5.65 2.12
N GLN A 82 6.73 5.47 1.41
CA GLN A 82 6.86 5.54 -0.04
C GLN A 82 6.87 4.13 -0.66
N VAL A 83 6.46 4.01 -1.92
CA VAL A 83 6.45 2.71 -2.63
C VAL A 83 7.87 2.26 -2.98
N ALA A 84 8.32 1.18 -2.36
CA ALA A 84 9.64 0.58 -2.60
C ALA A 84 9.56 -0.74 -3.40
N CYS A 85 8.42 -1.42 -3.37
CA CYS A 85 8.11 -2.58 -4.20
C CYS A 85 6.71 -2.40 -4.80
N TYR A 86 6.64 -2.14 -6.11
CA TYR A 86 5.40 -1.78 -6.79
C TYR A 86 4.34 -2.89 -6.71
N ASP A 87 4.70 -4.12 -7.09
CA ASP A 87 3.77 -5.26 -7.09
C ASP A 87 3.25 -5.59 -5.69
N GLY A 88 4.12 -5.52 -4.68
CA GLY A 88 3.76 -5.67 -3.27
C GLY A 88 2.79 -4.57 -2.81
N ALA A 89 3.09 -3.31 -3.11
CA ALA A 89 2.25 -2.17 -2.73
C ALA A 89 0.87 -2.24 -3.41
N ARG A 90 0.82 -2.54 -4.70
CA ARG A 90 -0.43 -2.75 -5.46
C ARG A 90 -1.28 -3.85 -4.82
N PHE A 91 -0.66 -4.98 -4.45
CA PHE A 91 -1.35 -6.08 -3.79
C PHE A 91 -1.90 -5.68 -2.42
N LEU A 92 -1.07 -5.02 -1.60
CA LEU A 92 -1.44 -4.49 -0.29
C LEU A 92 -2.62 -3.52 -0.39
N PHE A 93 -2.55 -2.51 -1.24
CA PHE A 93 -3.62 -1.53 -1.42
C PHE A 93 -4.90 -2.19 -1.90
N LYS A 94 -4.81 -3.16 -2.82
CA LYS A 94 -5.98 -3.91 -3.29
C LYS A 94 -6.65 -4.69 -2.15
N ALA A 95 -5.87 -5.29 -1.26
CA ALA A 95 -6.39 -5.97 -0.08
C ALA A 95 -7.10 -4.98 0.85
N LEU A 96 -6.50 -3.83 1.16
CA LEU A 96 -7.09 -2.80 2.01
C LEU A 96 -8.42 -2.26 1.44
N LEU A 97 -8.45 -1.94 0.14
CA LEU A 97 -9.68 -1.46 -0.50
C LEU A 97 -10.80 -2.49 -0.46
N ARG A 98 -10.47 -3.78 -0.60
CA ARG A 98 -11.44 -4.89 -0.47
C ARG A 98 -12.00 -5.01 0.94
N GLN A 99 -11.19 -4.79 1.97
CA GLN A 99 -11.67 -4.82 3.35
C GLN A 99 -12.73 -3.74 3.63
N MET A 100 -12.76 -2.64 2.87
CA MET A 100 -13.71 -1.55 3.10
C MET A 100 -15.17 -1.87 2.73
N GLY A 101 -15.45 -2.98 2.05
CA GLY A 101 -16.80 -3.45 1.77
C GLY A 101 -16.94 -4.17 0.43
N PRO A 102 -18.16 -4.57 0.04
CA PRO A 102 -18.41 -5.08 -1.31
C PRO A 102 -17.88 -4.09 -2.35
N PRO A 103 -17.50 -4.52 -3.55
CA PRO A 103 -16.84 -3.68 -4.54
C PRO A 103 -17.69 -2.43 -4.82
N LEU A 104 -17.40 -1.35 -4.10
CA LEU A 104 -17.80 -0.01 -4.47
C LEU A 104 -17.33 0.15 -5.93
N PRO A 105 -18.15 0.66 -6.85
CA PRO A 105 -17.69 0.92 -8.20
C PRO A 105 -16.59 1.97 -8.15
N LYS A 106 -15.34 1.50 -8.06
CA LYS A 106 -14.06 2.22 -8.02
C LYS A 106 -14.10 3.45 -7.08
N PRO A 107 -13.69 3.33 -5.80
CA PRO A 107 -13.75 4.45 -4.87
C PRO A 107 -12.78 5.59 -5.28
N LEU A 108 -13.14 6.82 -4.93
CA LEU A 108 -12.16 7.90 -4.86
C LEU A 108 -11.34 7.72 -3.58
N VAL A 109 -10.02 7.80 -3.68
CA VAL A 109 -9.11 7.64 -2.53
C VAL A 109 -8.36 8.94 -2.28
N CYS A 110 -8.44 9.47 -1.06
CA CYS A 110 -7.60 10.56 -0.58
C CYS A 110 -6.45 9.94 0.23
N VAL A 111 -5.21 10.05 -0.24
CA VAL A 111 -4.05 9.41 0.40
C VAL A 111 -3.04 10.46 0.88
N ARG A 112 -2.48 10.23 2.07
CA ARG A 112 -1.40 11.07 2.61
C ARG A 112 -0.10 10.80 1.87
N VAL A 113 0.62 11.87 1.52
CA VAL A 113 2.05 11.83 1.15
C VAL A 113 2.89 12.47 2.25
N GLN A 114 4.16 12.08 2.35
CA GLN A 114 5.11 12.62 3.31
C GLN A 114 5.66 13.97 2.82
N ASP A 115 6.21 14.77 3.73
CA ASP A 115 6.68 16.13 3.38
C ASP A 115 7.85 16.11 2.39
N ARG A 116 8.64 15.04 2.38
CA ARG A 116 9.79 14.84 1.50
C ARG A 116 9.51 13.90 0.32
N THR A 117 8.24 13.57 0.06
CA THR A 117 7.89 12.73 -1.09
C THR A 117 8.20 13.45 -2.40
N THR A 118 8.98 12.80 -3.27
CA THR A 118 9.32 13.31 -4.60
C THR A 118 8.17 13.11 -5.58
N GLN A 119 8.17 13.85 -6.69
CA GLN A 119 7.13 13.72 -7.71
C GLN A 119 7.05 12.30 -8.30
N VAL A 120 8.18 11.60 -8.42
CA VAL A 120 8.22 10.22 -8.91
C VAL A 120 7.53 9.27 -7.93
N GLU A 121 7.74 9.45 -6.63
CA GLU A 121 7.09 8.66 -5.58
C GLU A 121 5.59 8.95 -5.50
N GLU A 122 5.16 10.21 -5.65
CA GLU A 122 3.74 10.57 -5.73
C GLU A 122 3.05 9.89 -6.92
N ILE A 123 3.72 9.85 -8.07
CA ILE A 123 3.25 9.15 -9.28
C ILE A 123 3.16 7.64 -9.01
N ALA A 124 4.19 7.04 -8.42
CA ALA A 124 4.21 5.61 -8.11
C ALA A 124 3.08 5.21 -7.13
N LEU A 125 2.85 6.01 -6.09
CA LEU A 125 1.76 5.79 -5.12
C LEU A 125 0.39 5.92 -5.78
N THR A 126 0.20 6.97 -6.58
CA THR A 126 -1.03 7.23 -7.34
C THR A 126 -1.34 6.07 -8.27
N ASP A 127 -0.37 5.64 -9.07
CA ASP A 127 -0.55 4.56 -10.03
C ASP A 127 -0.85 3.24 -9.31
N ALA A 128 -0.11 2.88 -8.25
CA ALA A 128 -0.36 1.67 -7.48
C ALA A 128 -1.80 1.61 -6.92
N LEU A 129 -2.33 2.74 -6.43
CA LEU A 129 -3.71 2.84 -5.93
C LEU A 129 -4.77 2.74 -7.05
N ILE A 130 -4.52 3.38 -8.20
CA ILE A 130 -5.40 3.24 -9.37
C ILE A 130 -5.44 1.78 -9.83
N GLN A 131 -4.28 1.12 -9.95
CA GLN A 131 -4.23 -0.29 -10.32
C GLN A 131 -4.81 -1.22 -9.23
N ALA A 132 -4.80 -0.80 -7.97
CA ALA A 132 -5.47 -1.51 -6.88
C ALA A 132 -7.00 -1.43 -6.94
N GLY A 133 -7.56 -0.49 -7.72
CA GLY A 133 -8.99 -0.35 -7.97
C GLY A 133 -9.59 1.01 -7.63
N ALA A 134 -8.77 2.01 -7.28
CA ALA A 134 -9.26 3.39 -7.11
C ALA A 134 -9.69 3.98 -8.48
N ARG A 135 -10.74 4.82 -8.48
CA ARG A 135 -11.15 5.59 -9.67
C ARG A 135 -10.26 6.80 -9.89
N LYS A 136 -9.95 7.47 -8.78
CA LYS A 136 -9.18 8.71 -8.72
C LYS A 136 -8.47 8.74 -7.37
N VAL A 137 -7.23 9.20 -7.39
CA VAL A 137 -6.44 9.43 -6.19
C VAL A 137 -6.25 10.93 -6.02
N LEU A 138 -6.47 11.42 -4.80
CA LEU A 138 -6.15 12.78 -4.39
C LEU A 138 -5.09 12.70 -3.31
N LEU A 139 -4.05 13.50 -3.44
CA LEU A 139 -2.96 13.57 -2.47
C LEU A 139 -3.26 14.66 -1.44
N TYR A 140 -2.99 14.40 -0.17
CA TYR A 140 -2.98 15.43 0.87
C TYR A 140 -1.71 15.35 1.72
N ARG A 141 -1.41 16.45 2.40
CA ARG A 141 -0.30 16.59 3.34
C ARG A 141 -0.86 17.02 4.70
N GLY A 142 -0.06 16.84 5.75
CA GLY A 142 -0.43 17.23 7.10
C GLY A 142 -1.20 16.15 7.89
N PRO A 143 -1.79 16.52 9.04
CA PRO A 143 -2.42 15.59 9.96
C PRO A 143 -3.75 15.05 9.41
N LEU A 144 -4.14 13.87 9.89
CA LEU A 144 -5.39 13.24 9.47
C LEU A 144 -6.63 14.07 9.82
N SER A 145 -6.65 14.72 10.99
CA SER A 145 -7.78 15.58 11.41
C SER A 145 -8.08 16.64 10.36
N GLU A 146 -7.07 17.40 9.94
CA GLU A 146 -7.20 18.44 8.94
C GLU A 146 -7.69 17.89 7.60
N ALA A 147 -7.23 16.70 7.21
CA ALA A 147 -7.70 16.05 5.98
C ALA A 147 -9.17 15.65 6.06
N LEU A 148 -9.63 15.18 7.22
CA LEU A 148 -11.03 14.84 7.46
C LEU A 148 -11.92 16.08 7.43
N ASP A 149 -11.49 17.16 8.06
CA ASP A 149 -12.23 18.43 8.10
C ASP A 149 -12.39 19.02 6.70
N ARG A 150 -11.29 19.15 5.95
CA ARG A 150 -11.30 19.64 4.56
C ARG A 150 -12.16 18.79 3.64
N ALA A 151 -12.26 17.49 3.90
CA ALA A 151 -13.06 16.59 3.09
C ALA A 151 -14.55 16.64 3.44
N ALA A 152 -14.90 16.92 4.70
CA ALA A 152 -16.29 17.08 5.13
C ALA A 152 -16.98 18.27 4.42
N GLU A 153 -16.23 19.32 4.10
CA GLU A 153 -16.71 20.50 3.38
C GLU A 153 -16.97 20.25 1.88
N ARG A 154 -16.41 19.17 1.31
CA ARG A 154 -16.48 18.87 -0.12
C ARG A 154 -17.49 17.79 -0.45
N LYS A 155 -18.56 18.15 -1.15
CA LYS A 155 -19.65 17.23 -1.54
C LYS A 155 -19.14 16.04 -2.37
N GLU A 156 -18.14 16.26 -3.23
CA GLU A 156 -17.52 15.25 -4.08
C GLU A 156 -16.72 14.20 -3.30
N LEU A 157 -16.33 14.48 -2.05
CA LEU A 157 -15.57 13.58 -1.18
C LEU A 157 -16.46 12.76 -0.24
N ARG A 158 -17.79 12.95 -0.29
CA ARG A 158 -18.77 12.25 0.57
C ARG A 158 -18.64 10.72 0.54
N HIS A 159 -18.18 10.16 -0.58
CA HIS A 159 -18.00 8.72 -0.79
C HIS A 159 -16.53 8.29 -0.85
N ALA A 160 -15.60 9.20 -0.55
CA ALA A 160 -14.19 8.92 -0.62
C ALA A 160 -13.74 7.99 0.52
N LEU A 161 -12.68 7.25 0.25
CA LEU A 161 -11.88 6.58 1.25
C LEU A 161 -10.68 7.47 1.58
N VAL A 162 -10.40 7.68 2.85
CA VAL A 162 -9.15 8.29 3.29
C VAL A 162 -8.18 7.18 3.64
N MET A 163 -7.00 7.22 3.03
CA MET A 163 -5.86 6.39 3.37
C MET A 163 -4.81 7.26 4.05
N HIS A 164 -4.45 6.92 5.28
CA HIS A 164 -3.41 7.59 6.03
C HIS A 164 -2.28 6.60 6.27
N ILE A 165 -1.09 6.93 5.77
CA ILE A 165 0.11 6.11 5.90
C ILE A 165 1.02 6.80 6.90
N GLU A 166 1.24 6.17 8.04
CA GLU A 166 2.20 6.58 9.06
C GLU A 166 3.48 5.77 8.86
N SER A 167 4.59 6.45 8.56
CA SER A 167 5.88 5.79 8.42
C SER A 167 6.20 5.00 9.68
N GLY A 168 6.59 3.74 9.53
CA GLY A 168 7.23 3.00 10.62
C GLY A 168 8.49 3.75 11.03
N MET A 169 8.66 3.97 12.34
CA MET A 169 9.91 4.47 12.92
C MET A 169 10.85 3.29 13.21
#